data_AF-A0A357CQB2-F1
#
_entry.id   AF-A0A357CQB2-F1
#
_cell.length_a   1.000
_cell.length_b   1.000
_cell.length_c   1.000
_cell.angle_alpha   90.00
_cell.angle_beta   90.00
_cell.angle_gamma   90.00
#
_symmetry.space_group_name_H-M   'P 1'
#
loop_
_entity.id
_entity.type
_entity.pdbx_description
1 polymer ?
#
loop_
_entity_poly.entity_id
_entity_poly.type
_entity_poly.pdbx_seq_one_letter_code
_entity_poly.pdbx_strand_id
1 'polypeptide(L)'
;MTPRWGVRSHYLWAKEELSFAAIYLPQKQAAYNSYIGLGVRDVLGTSQLPIKEKIELTAGLELRLDRMVHGFSTALECRLVTANLVGEPNQLTPFFGISLNYGFAPASNQARYKVNDADLYLLAKLIRAEAEGEPYWGQVAVGAVVMNRVKSKQFPNTIYEVIYQPRQFSCLPKLATIEPNADSLQAARDALAGKDPSRGALYYYNPRLASREGARFFETADLKRTIIIGNHQFFK
;
A
#
# COMPACT_ATOMS: atom_id res chain seq x y z
N MET A 1 -8.17 -11.91 -1.88
CA MET A 1 -8.19 -10.73 -2.78
C MET A 1 -9.18 -11.03 -3.89
N THR A 2 -10.17 -10.17 -4.10
CA THR A 2 -11.31 -10.42 -4.99
C THR A 2 -11.08 -9.85 -6.39
N PRO A 3 -11.66 -10.47 -7.44
CA PRO A 3 -11.69 -9.85 -8.77
C PRO A 3 -12.40 -8.49 -8.70
N ARG A 4 -12.05 -7.58 -9.61
CA ARG A 4 -12.64 -6.25 -9.67
C ARG A 4 -13.09 -5.91 -11.08
N TRP A 5 -14.11 -5.07 -11.16
CA TRP A 5 -14.60 -4.48 -12.41
C TRP A 5 -14.13 -3.05 -12.51
N GLY A 6 -13.95 -2.56 -13.74
CA GLY A 6 -13.64 -1.17 -14.03
C GLY A 6 -14.28 -0.72 -15.33
N VAL A 7 -14.22 0.58 -15.58
CA VAL A 7 -14.62 1.18 -16.86
C VAL A 7 -13.36 1.76 -17.50
N ARG A 8 -13.19 1.53 -18.80
CA ARG A 8 -12.17 2.17 -19.60
C ARG A 8 -12.82 2.98 -20.71
N SER A 9 -12.34 4.20 -20.89
CA SER A 9 -12.73 5.06 -21.99
C SER A 9 -11.53 5.39 -22.85
N HIS A 10 -11.72 5.46 -24.17
CA HIS A 10 -10.69 5.90 -25.09
C HIS A 10 -11.27 6.89 -26.09
N TYR A 11 -10.59 8.01 -26.25
CA TYR A 11 -10.95 9.06 -27.20
C TYR A 11 -9.87 9.20 -28.27
N LEU A 12 -10.25 9.01 -29.53
CA LEU A 12 -9.37 9.19 -30.67
C LEU A 12 -9.62 10.56 -31.29
N TRP A 13 -8.79 11.54 -30.94
CA TRP A 13 -8.92 12.93 -31.39
C TRP A 13 -9.03 13.08 -32.91
N ALA A 14 -8.19 12.37 -33.68
CA ALA A 14 -8.17 12.47 -35.14
C ALA A 14 -9.47 12.03 -35.83
N LYS A 15 -10.30 11.22 -35.16
CA LYS A 15 -11.58 10.72 -35.69
C LYS A 15 -12.78 11.19 -34.87
N GLU A 16 -12.55 12.00 -33.84
CA GLU A 16 -13.55 12.39 -32.84
C GLU A 16 -14.36 11.18 -32.33
N GLU A 17 -13.66 10.10 -32.04
CA GLU A 17 -14.27 8.80 -31.76
C GLU A 17 -14.09 8.46 -30.27
N LEU A 18 -15.22 8.31 -29.55
CA LEU A 18 -15.23 7.90 -28.15
C LEU A 18 -15.64 6.43 -28.01
N SER A 19 -14.94 5.69 -27.17
CA SER A 19 -15.22 4.29 -26.85
C SER A 19 -15.29 4.07 -25.35
N PHE A 20 -16.14 3.15 -24.92
CA PHE A 20 -16.29 2.73 -23.53
C PHE A 20 -16.29 1.21 -23.42
N ALA A 21 -15.55 0.66 -22.47
CA ALA A 21 -15.50 -0.77 -22.20
C ALA A 21 -15.62 -1.04 -20.69
N ALA A 22 -16.44 -2.03 -20.34
CA ALA A 22 -16.40 -2.65 -19.02
C ALA A 22 -15.25 -3.66 -19.00
N ILE A 23 -14.31 -3.48 -18.08
CA ILE A 23 -13.13 -4.35 -17.95
C ILE A 23 -13.22 -5.20 -16.68
N TYR A 24 -12.93 -6.47 -16.84
CA TYR A 24 -12.78 -7.45 -15.76
C TYR A 24 -11.30 -7.64 -15.45
N LEU A 25 -10.95 -7.52 -14.17
CA LEU A 25 -9.60 -7.73 -13.66
C LEU A 25 -9.60 -8.98 -12.76
N PRO A 26 -9.16 -10.14 -13.29
CA PRO A 26 -9.30 -11.43 -12.61
C PRO A 26 -8.55 -11.50 -11.27
N GLN A 27 -7.35 -10.93 -11.19
CA GLN A 27 -6.61 -10.87 -9.94
C GLN A 27 -5.53 -9.77 -9.96
N LYS A 28 -5.45 -8.98 -8.89
CA LYS A 28 -4.41 -7.96 -8.73
C LYS A 28 -3.08 -8.64 -8.38
N GLN A 29 -2.09 -8.51 -9.25
CA GLN A 29 -0.73 -8.97 -8.95
C GLN A 29 0.13 -7.80 -8.45
N ALA A 30 1.26 -8.12 -7.82
CA ALA A 30 2.10 -7.11 -7.18
C ALA A 30 2.71 -6.13 -8.19
N ALA A 31 3.06 -6.61 -9.38
CA ALA A 31 3.78 -5.84 -10.41
C ALA A 31 2.91 -5.44 -11.61
N TYR A 32 1.81 -6.13 -11.87
CA TYR A 32 0.98 -5.89 -13.05
C TYR A 32 -0.50 -6.24 -12.82
N ASN A 33 -1.35 -5.72 -13.69
CA ASN A 33 -2.75 -6.13 -13.82
C ASN A 33 -2.99 -6.61 -15.25
N SER A 34 -3.54 -7.81 -15.42
CA SER A 34 -4.18 -8.18 -16.67
C SER A 34 -5.66 -7.80 -16.62
N TYR A 35 -6.22 -7.47 -17.77
CA TYR A 35 -7.65 -7.21 -17.92
C TYR A 35 -8.13 -7.65 -19.29
N ILE A 36 -9.40 -8.05 -19.30
CA ILE A 36 -10.18 -8.28 -20.51
C ILE A 36 -11.46 -7.46 -20.39
N GLY A 37 -12.01 -7.01 -21.50
CA GLY A 37 -13.19 -6.17 -21.49
C GLY A 37 -14.03 -6.31 -22.73
N LEU A 38 -15.27 -5.88 -22.59
CA LEU A 38 -16.24 -5.77 -23.67
C LEU A 38 -16.76 -4.33 -23.66
N GLY A 39 -16.84 -3.73 -24.83
CA GLY A 39 -17.18 -2.34 -24.98
C GLY A 39 -17.90 -2.00 -26.27
N VAL A 40 -18.19 -0.73 -26.41
CA VAL A 40 -18.78 -0.12 -27.60
C VAL A 40 -17.88 1.01 -28.04
N ARG A 41 -17.57 1.02 -29.33
CA ARG A 41 -16.75 2.01 -30.03
C ARG A 41 -17.62 3.01 -30.78
N ASP A 42 -17.10 4.21 -31.03
CA ASP A 42 -17.83 5.28 -31.70
C ASP A 42 -19.22 5.55 -31.08
N VAL A 43 -19.20 5.81 -29.77
CA VAL A 43 -20.39 6.13 -28.97
C VAL A 43 -20.96 7.52 -29.34
N LEU A 44 -20.15 8.38 -29.96
CA LEU A 44 -20.60 9.67 -30.48
C LEU A 44 -21.37 9.55 -31.81
N GLY A 45 -21.30 8.39 -32.48
CA GLY A 45 -22.10 8.09 -33.66
C GLY A 45 -21.53 8.64 -34.97
N THR A 46 -20.26 9.04 -34.99
CA THR A 46 -19.59 9.68 -36.14
C THR A 46 -19.54 8.77 -37.37
N SER A 47 -19.45 7.45 -37.19
CA SER A 47 -19.37 6.46 -38.28
C SER A 47 -20.73 6.04 -38.87
N GLN A 48 -21.85 6.36 -38.20
CA GLN A 48 -23.20 5.87 -38.54
C GLN A 48 -23.35 4.33 -38.65
N LEU A 49 -22.37 3.56 -38.20
CA LEU A 49 -22.42 2.08 -38.22
C LEU A 49 -23.47 1.54 -37.23
N PRO A 50 -24.09 0.37 -37.52
CA PRO A 50 -24.99 -0.28 -36.59
C PRO A 50 -24.24 -0.76 -35.34
N ILE A 51 -24.93 -0.82 -34.19
CA ILE A 51 -24.33 -1.13 -32.88
C ILE A 51 -23.55 -2.46 -32.89
N LYS A 52 -24.04 -3.48 -33.62
CA LYS A 52 -23.38 -4.78 -33.76
C LYS A 52 -21.94 -4.68 -34.31
N GLU A 53 -21.68 -3.67 -35.15
CA GLU A 53 -20.37 -3.41 -35.77
C GLU A 53 -19.50 -2.48 -34.92
N LYS A 54 -20.02 -2.04 -33.77
CA LYS A 54 -19.33 -1.18 -32.81
C LYS A 54 -18.87 -1.92 -31.57
N ILE A 55 -19.23 -3.21 -31.42
CA ILE A 55 -18.86 -4.02 -30.26
C ILE A 55 -17.37 -4.34 -30.32
N GLU A 56 -16.65 -3.99 -29.27
CA GLU A 56 -15.21 -4.13 -29.13
C GLU A 56 -14.84 -5.08 -27.99
N LEU A 57 -13.87 -5.95 -28.25
CA LEU A 57 -13.16 -6.72 -27.24
C LEU A 57 -11.84 -6.04 -26.91
N THR A 58 -11.60 -5.81 -25.63
CA THR A 58 -10.36 -5.21 -25.13
C THR A 58 -9.59 -6.27 -24.35
N ALA A 59 -8.28 -6.36 -24.58
CA ALA A 59 -7.37 -7.12 -23.74
C ALA A 59 -6.13 -6.29 -23.47
N GLY A 60 -5.61 -6.35 -22.25
CA GLY A 60 -4.38 -5.64 -21.98
C GLY A 60 -3.66 -6.05 -20.70
N LEU A 61 -2.44 -5.56 -20.63
CA LEU A 61 -1.49 -5.79 -19.55
C LEU A 61 -0.99 -4.43 -19.07
N GLU A 62 -1.32 -4.08 -17.84
CA GLU A 62 -0.86 -2.86 -17.17
C GLU A 62 0.32 -3.20 -16.25
N LEU A 63 1.48 -2.65 -16.55
CA LEU A 63 2.69 -2.70 -15.73
C LEU A 63 2.70 -1.51 -14.77
N ARG A 64 2.79 -1.79 -13.47
CA ARG A 64 2.83 -0.75 -12.44
C ARG A 64 4.26 -0.26 -12.25
N LEU A 65 4.45 1.05 -12.41
CA LEU A 65 5.75 1.71 -12.24
C LEU A 65 5.89 2.36 -10.86
N ASP A 66 5.02 2.00 -9.90
CA ASP A 66 5.00 2.59 -8.55
C ASP A 66 6.33 2.51 -7.80
N ARG A 67 7.20 1.55 -8.15
CA ARG A 67 8.56 1.45 -7.60
C ARG A 67 9.50 2.55 -8.08
N MET A 68 9.24 3.14 -9.25
CA MET A 68 10.06 4.19 -9.85
C MET A 68 9.38 5.55 -9.68
N VAL A 69 8.09 5.65 -10.04
CA VAL A 69 7.30 6.87 -9.91
C VAL A 69 5.89 6.49 -9.45
N HIS A 70 5.50 6.98 -8.27
CA HIS A 70 4.20 6.66 -7.68
C HIS A 70 3.05 7.10 -8.58
N GLY A 71 2.06 6.21 -8.76
CA GLY A 71 0.86 6.50 -9.55
C GLY A 71 1.06 6.35 -11.05
N PHE A 72 2.29 6.12 -11.53
CA PHE A 72 2.52 5.80 -12.93
C PHE A 72 2.32 4.32 -13.22
N SER A 73 1.68 4.05 -14.34
CA SER A 73 1.66 2.73 -14.97
C SER A 73 1.83 2.88 -16.48
N THR A 74 2.31 1.84 -17.12
CA THR A 74 2.25 1.72 -18.58
C THR A 74 1.37 0.52 -18.92
N ALA A 75 0.58 0.60 -19.98
CA ALA A 75 -0.23 -0.52 -20.41
C ALA A 75 -0.01 -0.83 -21.88
N LEU A 76 0.09 -2.11 -22.18
CA LEU A 76 -0.05 -2.67 -23.51
C LEU A 76 -1.52 -3.05 -23.69
N GLU A 77 -2.15 -2.56 -24.75
CA GLU A 77 -3.56 -2.81 -25.02
C GLU A 77 -3.78 -3.25 -26.48
N CYS A 78 -4.61 -4.26 -26.63
CA CYS A 78 -5.18 -4.71 -27.90
C CYS A 78 -6.70 -4.53 -27.86
N ARG A 79 -7.26 -3.98 -28.93
CA ARG A 79 -8.69 -3.76 -29.10
C ARG A 79 -9.14 -4.28 -30.46
N LEU A 80 -10.13 -5.14 -30.45
CA LEU A 80 -10.64 -5.85 -31.63
C LEU A 80 -12.13 -5.58 -31.76
N VAL A 81 -12.56 -5.07 -32.91
CA VAL A 81 -13.98 -4.98 -33.22
C VAL A 81 -14.48 -6.36 -33.63
N THR A 82 -15.48 -6.86 -32.93
CA THR A 82 -15.96 -8.24 -33.05
C THR A 82 -16.43 -8.58 -34.46
N ALA A 83 -17.01 -7.62 -35.19
CA ALA A 83 -17.41 -7.82 -36.58
C ALA A 83 -16.25 -8.24 -37.50
N ASN A 84 -15.02 -7.76 -37.24
CA ASN A 84 -13.82 -8.17 -38.00
C ASN A 84 -13.40 -9.62 -37.77
N LEU A 85 -13.96 -10.29 -36.76
CA LEU A 85 -13.64 -11.70 -36.44
C LEU A 85 -14.54 -12.70 -37.18
N VAL A 86 -15.68 -12.25 -37.71
CA VAL A 86 -16.76 -13.13 -38.22
C VAL A 86 -17.05 -12.92 -39.71
N GLY A 87 -16.38 -11.98 -40.39
CA GLY A 87 -16.62 -11.70 -41.80
C GLY A 87 -16.22 -10.28 -42.23
N GLU A 88 -16.99 -9.70 -43.15
CA GLU A 88 -16.72 -8.47 -43.94
C GLU A 88 -15.87 -7.38 -43.23
N PRO A 89 -14.90 -6.77 -43.93
CA PRO A 89 -14.04 -5.74 -43.38
C PRO A 89 -14.84 -4.57 -42.80
N ASN A 90 -14.73 -4.35 -41.49
CA ASN A 90 -15.32 -3.19 -40.84
C ASN A 90 -14.43 -1.96 -41.03
N GLN A 91 -15.05 -0.77 -41.16
CA GLN A 91 -14.35 0.52 -41.21
C GLN A 91 -13.58 0.82 -39.91
N LEU A 92 -13.98 0.20 -38.79
CA LEU A 92 -13.29 0.28 -37.51
C LEU A 92 -12.16 -0.77 -37.45
N THR A 93 -10.92 -0.32 -37.61
CA THR A 93 -9.71 -1.17 -37.57
C THR A 93 -9.38 -1.62 -36.16
N PRO A 94 -8.74 -2.79 -35.98
CA PRO A 94 -8.17 -3.17 -34.70
C PRO A 94 -7.14 -2.13 -34.23
N PHE A 95 -6.95 -2.02 -32.92
CA PHE A 95 -5.97 -1.14 -32.31
C PHE A 95 -5.00 -1.95 -31.45
N PHE A 96 -3.71 -1.64 -31.60
CA PHE A 96 -2.67 -2.09 -30.70
C PHE A 96 -1.85 -0.89 -30.28
N GLY A 97 -1.61 -0.73 -28.97
CA GLY A 97 -0.92 0.45 -28.49
C GLY A 97 -0.33 0.33 -27.10
N ILE A 98 0.46 1.35 -26.78
CA ILE A 98 1.07 1.56 -25.47
C ILE A 98 0.48 2.86 -24.91
N SER A 99 0.06 2.84 -23.65
CA SER A 99 -0.41 4.01 -22.94
C SER A 99 0.41 4.25 -21.68
N LEU A 100 0.77 5.50 -21.41
CA LEU A 100 1.26 5.95 -20.11
C LEU A 100 0.07 6.46 -19.30
N ASN A 101 -0.14 5.92 -18.10
CA ASN A 101 -1.23 6.32 -17.23
C ASN A 101 -0.66 6.93 -15.95
N TYR A 102 -1.34 7.97 -15.46
CA TYR A 102 -1.12 8.51 -14.13
C TYR A 102 -2.41 8.45 -13.32
N GLY A 103 -2.39 7.71 -12.22
CA GLY A 103 -3.54 7.56 -11.35
C GLY A 103 -3.65 8.71 -10.35
N PHE A 104 -4.60 9.63 -10.59
CA PHE A 104 -5.08 10.58 -9.59
C PHE A 104 -6.06 9.91 -8.60
N ALA A 105 -5.71 8.74 -8.08
CA ALA A 105 -6.52 8.17 -7.01
C ALA A 105 -6.19 8.92 -5.71
N PRO A 106 -7.13 9.56 -5.00
CA PRO A 106 -6.95 9.78 -3.58
C PRO A 106 -6.72 8.38 -3.00
N ALA A 107 -5.57 8.19 -2.34
CA ALA A 107 -5.19 6.89 -1.83
C ALA A 107 -6.36 6.32 -1.01
N SER A 108 -7.05 5.32 -1.55
CA SER A 108 -8.09 4.62 -0.80
C SER A 108 -7.43 4.07 0.44
N ASN A 109 -7.95 4.47 1.60
CA ASN A 109 -7.39 4.27 2.92
C ASN A 109 -7.50 2.80 3.38
N GLN A 110 -6.92 1.88 2.60
CA GLN A 110 -6.54 0.57 3.09
C GLN A 110 -5.05 0.65 3.42
N ALA A 111 -4.78 0.70 4.72
CA ALA A 111 -3.49 0.87 5.38
C ALA A 111 -2.38 -0.08 4.86
N ARG A 112 -1.86 0.20 3.66
CA ARG A 112 -0.42 0.19 3.45
C ARG A 112 0.03 1.58 3.81
N TYR A 113 0.54 1.73 5.02
CA TYR A 113 1.26 2.92 5.44
C TYR A 113 2.19 3.30 4.29
N LYS A 114 1.85 4.42 3.65
CA LYS A 114 2.72 5.04 2.66
C LYS A 114 3.83 5.61 3.51
N VAL A 115 4.83 4.78 3.80
CA VAL A 115 5.96 5.17 4.63
C VAL A 115 6.63 6.31 3.88
N ASN A 116 6.40 7.52 4.34
CA ASN A 116 7.20 8.66 3.91
C ASN A 116 8.62 8.43 4.46
N ASP A 117 9.65 8.90 3.78
CA ASP A 117 11.03 8.81 4.29
C ASP A 117 11.13 9.41 5.70
N ALA A 118 10.29 10.42 6.00
CA ALA A 118 10.12 10.98 7.34
C ALA A 118 9.59 9.98 8.39
N ASP A 119 8.60 9.13 8.04
CA ASP A 119 8.04 8.13 8.97
C ASP A 119 9.02 6.98 9.20
N LEU A 120 9.71 6.53 8.13
CA LEU A 120 10.79 5.54 8.25
C LEU A 120 11.86 6.05 9.20
N TYR A 121 12.30 7.27 8.97
CA TYR A 121 13.39 7.88 9.71
C TYR A 121 12.97 8.13 11.16
N LEU A 122 11.76 8.67 11.41
CA LEU A 122 11.22 8.85 12.75
C LEU A 122 11.09 7.51 13.52
N LEU A 123 10.57 6.46 12.88
CA LEU A 123 10.47 5.14 13.48
C LEU A 123 11.85 4.56 13.79
N ALA A 124 12.84 4.76 12.92
CA ALA A 124 14.21 4.32 13.16
C ALA A 124 14.86 5.09 14.33
N LYS A 125 14.65 6.40 14.44
CA LYS A 125 15.10 7.21 15.60
C LYS A 125 14.53 6.65 16.90
N LEU A 126 13.24 6.32 16.91
CA LEU A 126 12.58 5.72 18.07
C LEU A 126 13.16 4.35 18.41
N ILE A 127 13.28 3.45 17.42
CA ILE A 127 13.83 2.11 17.64
C ILE A 127 15.24 2.19 18.21
N ARG A 128 16.08 3.10 17.69
CA ARG A 128 17.40 3.32 18.27
C ARG A 128 17.29 3.80 19.72
N ALA A 129 16.48 4.80 19.99
CA ALA A 129 16.36 5.36 21.32
C ALA A 129 15.84 4.37 22.37
N GLU A 130 14.98 3.44 21.98
CA GLU A 130 14.29 2.50 22.88
C GLU A 130 14.91 1.10 22.91
N ALA A 131 15.66 0.71 21.88
CA ALA A 131 16.17 -0.66 21.72
C ALA A 131 17.62 -0.72 21.21
N GLU A 132 18.41 0.36 21.31
CA GLU A 132 19.86 0.28 21.09
C GLU A 132 20.49 -0.69 22.10
N GLY A 133 21.31 -1.61 21.60
CA GLY A 133 21.90 -2.70 22.40
C GLY A 133 21.02 -3.94 22.56
N GLU A 134 19.74 -3.90 22.13
CA GLU A 134 18.90 -5.09 22.06
C GLU A 134 19.24 -5.95 20.82
N PRO A 135 18.97 -7.27 20.86
CA PRO A 135 19.03 -8.11 19.67
C PRO A 135 18.21 -7.51 18.52
N TYR A 136 18.63 -7.74 17.27
CA TYR A 136 17.94 -7.19 16.10
C TYR A 136 16.43 -7.44 16.11
N TRP A 137 15.98 -8.64 16.50
CA TRP A 137 14.55 -8.95 16.61
C TRP A 137 13.82 -8.18 17.71
N GLY A 138 14.52 -7.74 18.76
CA GLY A 138 13.98 -6.83 19.78
C GLY A 138 13.78 -5.42 19.22
N GLN A 139 14.70 -4.94 18.38
CA GLN A 139 14.53 -3.68 17.64
C GLN A 139 13.34 -3.73 16.69
N VAL A 140 13.21 -4.82 15.91
CA VAL A 140 12.03 -5.04 15.05
C VAL A 140 10.74 -5.12 15.88
N ALA A 141 10.77 -5.75 17.06
CA ALA A 141 9.60 -5.87 17.94
C ALA A 141 9.11 -4.51 18.45
N VAL A 142 10.01 -3.59 18.84
CA VAL A 142 9.63 -2.22 19.22
C VAL A 142 8.98 -1.48 18.05
N GLY A 143 9.57 -1.58 16.86
CA GLY A 143 8.96 -1.03 15.64
C GLY A 143 7.57 -1.62 15.35
N ALA A 144 7.41 -2.94 15.55
CA ALA A 144 6.15 -3.62 15.33
C ALA A 144 5.06 -3.19 16.33
N VAL A 145 5.40 -2.89 17.59
CA VAL A 145 4.46 -2.34 18.57
C VAL A 145 3.89 -1.00 18.09
N VAL A 146 4.74 -0.10 17.55
CA VAL A 146 4.25 1.15 16.94
C VAL A 146 3.25 0.84 15.85
N MET A 147 3.60 -0.05 14.91
CA MET A 147 2.71 -0.43 13.80
C MET A 147 1.41 -1.10 14.27
N ASN A 148 1.44 -1.84 15.36
CA ASN A 148 0.26 -2.46 15.97
C ASN A 148 -0.65 -1.42 16.61
N ARG A 149 -0.07 -0.40 17.27
CA ARG A 149 -0.83 0.75 17.78
C ARG A 149 -1.49 1.50 16.64
N VAL A 150 -0.77 1.80 15.57
CA VAL A 150 -1.37 2.53 14.43
C VAL A 150 -2.55 1.77 13.80
N LYS A 151 -2.52 0.42 13.84
CA LYS A 151 -3.63 -0.44 13.37
C LYS A 151 -4.77 -0.61 14.39
N SER A 152 -4.56 -0.26 15.65
CA SER A 152 -5.51 -0.46 16.73
C SER A 152 -6.44 0.74 16.86
N LYS A 153 -7.73 0.50 17.11
CA LYS A 153 -8.71 1.57 17.38
C LYS A 153 -8.47 2.30 18.71
N GLN A 154 -7.60 1.77 19.57
CA GLN A 154 -7.28 2.34 20.89
C GLN A 154 -6.23 3.46 20.81
N PHE A 155 -5.55 3.61 19.67
CA PHE A 155 -4.44 4.53 19.49
C PHE A 155 -4.67 5.40 18.24
N PRO A 156 -3.92 6.50 18.09
CA PRO A 156 -3.90 7.29 16.87
C PRO A 156 -3.51 6.46 15.65
N ASN A 157 -3.87 6.96 14.47
CA ASN A 157 -3.77 6.24 13.20
C ASN A 157 -2.57 6.69 12.33
N THR A 158 -1.60 7.42 12.91
CA THR A 158 -0.33 7.76 12.25
C THR A 158 0.89 7.42 13.13
N ILE A 159 2.04 7.14 12.49
CA ILE A 159 3.31 6.85 13.20
C ILE A 159 3.73 8.05 14.05
N TYR A 160 3.63 9.25 13.49
CA TYR A 160 3.93 10.50 14.19
C TYR A 160 3.09 10.64 15.46
N GLU A 161 1.76 10.55 15.36
CA GLU A 161 0.89 10.74 16.53
C GLU A 161 1.10 9.66 17.58
N VAL A 162 1.32 8.39 17.17
CA VAL A 162 1.63 7.31 18.12
C VAL A 162 2.94 7.60 18.87
N ILE A 163 3.98 8.04 18.18
CA ILE A 163 5.28 8.34 18.78
C ILE A 163 5.20 9.54 19.71
N TYR A 164 4.50 10.61 19.32
CA TYR A 164 4.39 11.84 20.11
C TYR A 164 3.27 11.82 21.15
N GLN A 165 2.62 10.67 21.39
CA GLN A 165 1.67 10.56 22.49
C GLN A 165 2.34 10.87 23.84
N PRO A 166 1.73 11.72 24.68
CA PRO A 166 2.31 12.09 25.97
C PRO A 166 2.61 10.86 26.83
N ARG A 167 3.82 10.83 27.40
CA ARG A 167 4.29 9.81 28.36
C ARG A 167 4.35 8.36 27.82
N GLN A 168 4.23 8.15 26.50
CA GLN A 168 4.33 6.82 25.91
C GLN A 168 5.78 6.38 25.65
N PHE A 169 6.67 7.32 25.33
CA PHE A 169 8.09 7.03 25.08
C PHE A 169 8.95 7.95 25.92
N SER A 170 9.84 7.35 26.72
CA SER A 170 10.74 8.08 27.62
C SER A 170 11.78 8.90 26.86
N CYS A 171 12.05 8.52 25.61
CA CYS A 171 13.04 9.14 24.76
C CYS A 171 12.56 10.37 23.97
N LEU A 172 11.28 10.78 24.08
CA LEU A 172 10.72 11.89 23.29
C LEU A 172 11.56 13.18 23.31
N PRO A 173 12.08 13.66 24.47
CA PRO A 173 12.93 14.86 24.50
C PRO A 173 14.25 14.70 23.71
N LYS A 174 14.72 13.46 23.54
CA LYS A 174 15.99 13.13 22.89
C LYS A 174 15.83 12.75 21.40
N LEU A 175 14.61 12.48 20.93
CA LEU A 175 14.34 12.11 19.54
C LEU A 175 14.76 13.19 18.54
N ALA A 176 14.82 14.47 18.95
CA ALA A 176 15.31 15.55 18.10
C ALA A 176 16.80 15.35 17.72
N THR A 177 17.62 14.83 18.63
CA THR A 177 19.09 14.76 18.50
C THR A 177 19.62 13.37 18.16
N ILE A 178 18.82 12.31 18.27
CA ILE A 178 19.26 10.93 18.02
C ILE A 178 19.21 10.63 16.52
N GLU A 179 20.34 10.38 15.88
CA GLU A 179 20.36 9.91 14.49
C GLU A 179 20.09 8.40 14.40
N PRO A 180 19.39 7.86 13.40
CA PRO A 180 19.32 6.42 13.19
C PRO A 180 20.69 5.80 12.86
N ASN A 181 20.85 4.52 13.16
CA ASN A 181 21.97 3.70 12.69
C ASN A 181 21.47 2.66 11.66
N ALA A 182 22.39 1.88 11.07
CA ALA A 182 22.04 0.90 10.04
C ALA A 182 21.01 -0.15 10.53
N ASP A 183 21.19 -0.66 11.74
CA ASP A 183 20.32 -1.68 12.34
C ASP A 183 18.92 -1.15 12.60
N SER A 184 18.80 0.03 13.22
CA SER A 184 17.50 0.65 13.52
C SER A 184 16.74 1.05 12.25
N LEU A 185 17.44 1.53 11.20
CA LEU A 185 16.83 1.76 9.89
C LEU A 185 16.31 0.47 9.28
N GLN A 186 17.10 -0.60 9.34
CA GLN A 186 16.70 -1.88 8.78
C GLN A 186 15.54 -2.51 9.57
N ALA A 187 15.56 -2.40 10.90
CA ALA A 187 14.49 -2.85 11.77
C ALA A 187 13.19 -2.07 11.53
N ALA A 188 13.26 -0.76 11.32
CA ALA A 188 12.11 0.06 10.95
C ALA A 188 11.50 -0.41 9.62
N ARG A 189 12.32 -0.63 8.57
CA ARG A 189 11.84 -1.16 7.28
C ARG A 189 11.14 -2.51 7.45
N ASP A 190 11.71 -3.39 8.27
CA ASP A 190 11.17 -4.72 8.54
C ASP A 190 9.82 -4.66 9.26
N ALA A 191 9.67 -3.80 10.27
CA ALA A 191 8.41 -3.59 10.98
C ALA A 191 7.35 -2.99 10.05
N LEU A 192 7.72 -1.99 9.22
CA LEU A 192 6.85 -1.36 8.23
C LEU A 192 6.40 -2.34 7.14
N ALA A 193 7.26 -3.28 6.76
CA ALA A 193 6.93 -4.39 5.86
C ALA A 193 5.99 -5.43 6.50
N GLY A 194 5.72 -5.30 7.80
CA GLY A 194 4.76 -6.13 8.53
C GLY A 194 5.36 -7.29 9.32
N LYS A 195 6.69 -7.34 9.49
CA LYS A 195 7.30 -8.31 10.41
C LYS A 195 6.95 -7.91 11.84
N ASP A 196 6.37 -8.85 12.59
CA ASP A 196 5.97 -8.63 13.98
C ASP A 196 6.45 -9.77 14.90
N PRO A 197 7.70 -9.73 15.36
CA PRO A 197 8.21 -10.69 16.34
C PRO A 197 7.58 -10.51 17.73
N SER A 198 6.91 -9.37 18.01
CA SER A 198 6.23 -9.09 19.29
C SER A 198 4.91 -9.85 19.46
N ARG A 199 4.42 -10.49 18.39
CA ARG A 199 3.16 -11.26 18.33
C ARG A 199 1.92 -10.42 18.63
N GLY A 200 1.82 -9.24 18.01
CA GLY A 200 0.67 -8.37 18.14
C GLY A 200 0.67 -7.53 19.42
N ALA A 201 1.83 -7.34 20.05
CA ALA A 201 1.94 -6.56 21.27
C ALA A 201 1.60 -5.08 21.02
N LEU A 202 0.99 -4.45 22.03
CA LEU A 202 0.68 -3.03 22.08
C LEU A 202 1.51 -2.30 23.13
N TYR A 203 2.18 -3.03 24.03
CA TYR A 203 2.99 -2.47 25.10
C TYR A 203 4.28 -3.27 25.26
N TYR A 204 5.33 -2.62 25.74
CA TYR A 204 6.56 -3.27 26.16
C TYR A 204 7.23 -2.49 27.29
N TYR A 205 8.06 -3.17 28.08
CA TYR A 205 8.95 -2.51 29.03
C TYR A 205 10.20 -3.34 29.29
N ASN A 206 11.26 -2.67 29.76
CA ASN A 206 12.44 -3.31 30.28
C ASN A 206 12.35 -3.36 31.82
N PRO A 207 12.16 -4.54 32.45
CA PRO A 207 12.01 -4.64 33.91
C PRO A 207 13.21 -4.14 34.70
N ARG A 208 14.40 -4.07 34.09
CA ARG A 208 15.62 -3.57 34.73
C ARG A 208 15.71 -2.05 34.76
N LEU A 209 15.02 -1.37 33.84
CA LEU A 209 15.11 0.08 33.65
C LEU A 209 13.79 0.81 33.94
N ALA A 210 12.68 0.08 34.13
CA ALA A 210 11.39 0.68 34.39
C ALA A 210 11.36 1.43 35.72
N SER A 211 10.72 2.60 35.70
CA SER A 211 10.39 3.33 36.93
C SER A 211 9.41 2.52 37.78
N ARG A 212 9.35 2.82 39.09
CA ARG A 212 8.41 2.16 40.01
C ARG A 212 6.96 2.30 39.56
N GLU A 213 6.59 3.44 38.98
CA GLU A 213 5.26 3.68 38.42
C GLU A 213 5.00 2.84 37.17
N GLY A 214 5.99 2.77 36.26
CA GLY A 214 5.90 1.94 35.06
C GLY A 214 5.77 0.46 35.40
N ALA A 215 6.61 -0.04 36.30
CA ALA A 215 6.53 -1.42 36.79
C ALA A 215 5.16 -1.73 37.38
N ARG A 216 4.63 -0.83 38.24
CA ARG A 216 3.29 -0.97 38.80
C ARG A 216 2.21 -1.03 37.73
N PHE A 217 2.29 -0.22 36.67
CA PHE A 217 1.34 -0.30 35.56
C PHE A 217 1.34 -1.70 34.93
N PHE A 218 2.50 -2.27 34.62
CA PHE A 218 2.58 -3.61 34.01
C PHE A 218 2.20 -4.74 34.99
N GLU A 219 2.29 -4.52 36.29
CA GLU A 219 1.83 -5.47 37.31
C GLU A 219 0.32 -5.45 37.53
N THR A 220 -0.31 -4.27 37.45
CA THR A 220 -1.74 -4.10 37.76
C THR A 220 -2.63 -4.00 36.53
N ALA A 221 -2.07 -3.68 35.36
CA ALA A 221 -2.83 -3.68 34.11
C ALA A 221 -3.13 -5.13 33.73
N ASP A 222 -4.39 -5.41 33.38
CA ASP A 222 -4.85 -6.71 32.90
C ASP A 222 -4.34 -6.98 31.48
N LEU A 223 -3.02 -7.12 31.35
CA LEU A 223 -2.29 -7.30 30.10
C LEU A 223 -1.74 -8.71 30.00
N LYS A 224 -1.83 -9.31 28.81
CA LYS A 224 -1.25 -10.63 28.57
C LYS A 224 0.12 -10.51 27.93
N ARG A 225 1.15 -11.05 28.59
CA ARG A 225 2.50 -11.14 28.02
C ARG A 225 2.49 -12.00 26.76
N THR A 226 3.01 -11.46 25.66
CA THR A 226 3.06 -12.14 24.36
C THR A 226 4.38 -12.87 24.16
N ILE A 227 5.51 -12.21 24.48
CA ILE A 227 6.87 -12.75 24.32
C ILE A 227 7.89 -11.92 25.13
N ILE A 228 9.07 -12.51 25.38
CA ILE A 228 10.26 -11.80 25.90
C ILE A 228 11.33 -11.86 24.81
N ILE A 229 11.89 -10.71 24.46
CA ILE A 229 12.98 -10.61 23.47
C ILE A 229 14.04 -9.67 24.02
N GLY A 230 15.25 -10.19 24.21
CA GLY A 230 16.32 -9.45 24.88
C GLY A 230 15.91 -9.07 26.31
N ASN A 231 16.06 -7.80 26.67
CA ASN A 231 15.66 -7.29 27.98
C ASN A 231 14.20 -6.81 28.03
N HIS A 232 13.49 -6.82 26.90
CA HIS A 232 12.11 -6.35 26.81
C HIS A 232 11.08 -7.47 27.00
N GLN A 233 10.06 -7.19 27.80
CA GLN A 233 8.84 -7.98 27.86
C GLN A 233 7.73 -7.27 27.08
N PHE A 234 7.02 -7.99 26.21
CA PHE A 234 5.97 -7.47 25.33
C PHE A 234 4.59 -7.97 25.74
N PHE A 235 3.56 -7.13 25.61
CA PHE A 235 2.21 -7.36 26.11
C PHE A 235 1.12 -6.89 25.16
N LYS A 236 -0.06 -7.51 25.24
CA LYS A 236 -1.28 -7.12 24.53
C LYS A 236 -2.46 -7.05 25.49
#